data_AF-A0A497HZ02-F1
#
_entry.id   AF-A0A497HZ02-F1
#
_cell.length_a   1.000
_cell.length_b   1.000
_cell.length_c   1.000
_cell.angle_alpha   90.00
_cell.angle_beta   90.00
_cell.angle_gamma   90.00
#
_symmetry.space_group_name_H-M   'P 1'
#
loop_
_entity.id
_entity.type
_entity.pdbx_description
1 polymer ?
#
loop_
_entity_poly.entity_id
_entity_poly.type
_entity_poly.pdbx_seq_one_letter_code
_entity_poly.pdbx_strand_id
1 'polypeptide(L)'
;MYENTISWLLEDENPSVKYFTLKDLLNKEKEAKEVKKEIPQSKIIKKIFSKQNEEGFWESRENPYIPKYKATYWQIMLLGYLGMD
;
A
#
# COMPACT_ATOMS: atom_id res chain seq x y z
N MET A 1 -4.91 27.38 -3.93
CA MET A 1 -5.96 26.34 -3.78
C MET A 1 -5.35 24.94 -3.69
N TYR A 2 -4.43 24.57 -4.59
CA TYR A 2 -3.77 23.24 -4.57
C TYR A 2 -2.76 23.01 -3.43
N GLU A 3 -2.15 24.05 -2.87
CA GLU A 3 -1.16 23.87 -1.79
C GLU A 3 -1.73 23.15 -0.57
N ASN A 4 -2.99 23.44 -0.20
CA ASN A 4 -3.65 22.74 0.90
C ASN A 4 -3.87 21.25 0.57
N THR A 5 -4.29 20.94 -0.66
CA THR A 5 -4.48 19.56 -1.13
C THR A 5 -3.16 18.78 -1.17
N ILE A 6 -2.08 19.38 -1.70
CA ILE A 6 -0.76 18.73 -1.73
C ILE A 6 -0.23 18.54 -0.32
N SER A 7 -0.39 19.52 0.57
CA SER A 7 0.01 19.40 1.97
C SER A 7 -0.68 18.21 2.64
N TRP A 8 -2.00 18.06 2.43
CA TRP A 8 -2.76 16.92 2.95
C TRP A 8 -2.27 15.57 2.39
N LEU A 9 -1.99 15.50 1.08
CA LEU A 9 -1.47 14.28 0.44
C LEU A 9 -0.06 13.89 0.92
N LEU A 10 0.69 14.83 1.49
CA LEU A 10 2.05 14.62 1.99
C LEU A 10 2.10 14.28 3.50
N GLU A 11 0.96 14.18 4.18
CA GLU A 11 0.88 13.78 5.58
C GLU A 11 1.42 12.37 5.82
N ASP A 12 2.02 12.15 6.99
CA ASP A 12 2.72 10.90 7.33
C ASP A 12 1.77 9.72 7.64
N GLU A 13 0.46 9.95 7.75
CA GLU A 13 -0.50 8.90 8.08
C GLU A 13 -0.60 7.82 6.99
N ASN A 14 -0.38 8.18 5.73
CA ASN A 14 -0.48 7.27 4.59
C ASN A 14 0.77 7.33 3.70
N PRO A 15 1.81 6.52 4.00
CA PRO A 15 3.06 6.56 3.24
C PRO A 15 2.89 6.16 1.77
N SER A 16 1.90 5.33 1.42
CA SER A 16 1.62 4.99 0.02
C SER A 16 1.14 6.22 -0.76
N VAL A 17 0.19 6.98 -0.20
CA VAL A 17 -0.31 8.21 -0.82
C VAL A 17 0.80 9.26 -0.93
N LYS A 18 1.58 9.43 0.15
CA LYS A 18 2.73 10.34 0.16
C LYS A 18 3.77 9.95 -0.89
N TYR A 19 4.07 8.66 -1.03
CA TYR A 19 5.00 8.13 -2.04
C TYR A 19 4.56 8.49 -3.46
N PHE A 20 3.33 8.13 -3.85
CA PHE A 20 2.83 8.40 -5.20
C PHE A 20 2.66 9.91 -5.46
N THR A 21 2.34 10.70 -4.44
CA THR A 21 2.30 12.16 -4.56
C THR A 21 3.69 12.73 -4.85
N LEU A 22 4.70 12.33 -4.08
CA LEU A 22 6.08 12.76 -4.30
C LEU A 22 6.60 12.36 -5.67
N LYS A 23 6.35 11.11 -6.09
CA LYS A 23 6.82 10.56 -7.34
C LYS A 23 6.06 11.13 -8.56
N ASP A 24 4.75 10.92 -8.61
CA ASP A 24 3.98 11.09 -9.84
C ASP A 24 3.45 12.52 -10.02
N LEU A 25 3.25 13.27 -8.93
CA LEU A 25 2.76 14.65 -8.99
C LEU A 25 3.87 15.69 -8.83
N LEU A 26 4.85 15.44 -7.96
CA LEU A 26 5.89 16.41 -7.62
C LEU A 26 7.27 16.09 -8.24
N ASN A 27 7.45 14.93 -8.87
CA ASN A 27 8.71 14.48 -9.47
C ASN A 27 9.91 14.51 -8.48
N LYS A 28 9.67 14.23 -7.20
CA LYS A 28 10.65 14.19 -6.11
C LYS A 28 11.15 12.78 -5.83
N GLU A 29 11.91 12.23 -6.78
CA GLU A 29 12.37 10.83 -6.76
C GLU A 29 13.20 10.44 -5.53
N LYS A 30 14.02 11.36 -5.00
CA LYS A 30 14.86 11.05 -3.83
C LYS A 30 14.01 10.87 -2.58
N GLU A 31 13.11 11.81 -2.32
CA GLU A 31 12.19 11.79 -1.20
C GLU A 31 11.19 10.63 -1.32
N ALA A 32 10.69 10.36 -2.54
CA ALA A 32 9.82 9.23 -2.80
C ALA A 32 10.51 7.90 -2.41
N LYS A 33 11.79 7.71 -2.75
CA LYS A 33 12.54 6.50 -2.36
C LYS A 33 12.70 6.34 -0.85
N GLU A 34 12.84 7.43 -0.11
CA GLU A 34 12.89 7.37 1.35
C GLU A 34 11.53 6.96 1.93
N VAL A 35 10.44 7.60 1.50
CA VAL A 35 9.08 7.26 1.93
C VAL A 35 8.69 5.82 1.54
N LYS A 36 9.17 5.31 0.40
CA LYS A 36 8.90 3.93 -0.02
C LYS A 36 9.33 2.90 1.02
N LYS A 37 10.39 3.17 1.79
CA LYS A 37 10.89 2.28 2.86
C LYS A 37 9.91 2.17 4.04
N GLU A 38 9.01 3.14 4.20
CA GLU A 38 8.04 3.19 5.27
C GLU A 38 6.75 2.42 4.95
N ILE A 39 6.45 2.20 3.65
CA ILE A 39 5.23 1.51 3.20
C ILE A 39 5.03 0.15 3.88
N PRO A 40 6.04 -0.75 3.97
CA PRO A 40 5.89 -2.04 4.66
C PRO A 40 5.54 -1.90 6.15
N GLN A 41 5.88 -0.77 6.76
CA GLN A 41 5.65 -0.53 8.18
C GLN A 41 4.29 0.14 8.47
N SER A 42 3.56 0.54 7.43
CA SER A 42 2.26 1.19 7.58
C SER A 42 1.23 0.29 8.27
N LYS A 43 0.31 0.91 9.01
CA LYS A 43 -0.74 0.20 9.77
C LYS A 43 -1.58 -0.71 8.85
N ILE A 44 -1.86 -0.26 7.63
CA ILE A 44 -2.70 -1.00 6.68
C ILE A 44 -1.97 -2.24 6.13
N ILE A 45 -0.69 -2.11 5.76
CA ILE A 45 0.11 -3.23 5.28
C ILE A 45 0.29 -4.29 6.37
N LYS A 46 0.62 -3.86 7.60
CA LYS A 46 0.71 -4.78 8.75
C LYS A 46 -0.60 -5.52 8.99
N LYS A 47 -1.75 -4.85 8.85
CA LYS A 47 -3.08 -5.46 9.01
C LYS A 47 -3.43 -6.46 7.89
N ILE A 48 -2.94 -6.25 6.68
CA ILE A 48 -3.10 -7.22 5.58
C ILE A 48 -2.27 -8.47 5.88
N PHE A 49 -0.98 -8.30 6.18
CA PHE A 49 -0.09 -9.42 6.48
C PHE A 49 -0.43 -10.16 7.78
N SER A 50 -1.02 -9.49 8.78
CA SER A 50 -1.50 -10.18 9.99
C SER A 50 -2.64 -11.18 9.74
N LYS A 51 -3.22 -11.17 8.53
CA LYS A 51 -4.25 -12.12 8.09
C LYS A 51 -3.72 -13.13 7.09
N GLN A 52 -2.46 -13.02 6.68
CA GLN A 52 -1.85 -14.00 5.81
C GLN A 52 -1.64 -15.28 6.60
N ASN A 53 -2.00 -16.41 6.00
CA ASN A 53 -1.66 -17.71 6.54
C ASN A 53 -0.13 -17.92 6.50
N GLU A 54 0.40 -18.76 7.38
CA GLU A 54 1.83 -19.12 7.43
C GLU A 54 2.35 -19.67 6.09
N GLU A 55 1.47 -20.32 5.33
CA GLU A 55 1.75 -20.84 3.99
C GLU A 55 1.67 -19.78 2.86
N GLY A 56 1.44 -18.51 3.21
CA GLY A 56 1.54 -17.37 2.30
C GLY A 56 0.25 -16.97 1.56
N PHE A 57 -0.88 -17.60 1.84
CA PHE A 57 -2.17 -17.27 1.21
C PHE A 57 -3.12 -16.54 2.16
N TRP A 58 -4.16 -15.91 1.60
CA TRP A 58 -5.30 -15.39 2.35
C TRP A 58 -6.55 -16.23 2.03
N GLU A 59 -7.33 -16.56 3.06
CA GLU A 59 -8.53 -17.40 3.01
C GLU A 59 -8.25 -18.87 2.63
N SER A 60 -8.20 -19.23 1.34
CA SER A 60 -7.97 -20.60 0.86
C SER A 60 -6.95 -20.61 -0.28
N ARG A 61 -6.05 -21.61 -0.26
CA ARG A 61 -5.09 -21.86 -1.34
C ARG A 61 -5.77 -22.34 -2.61
N GLU A 62 -6.79 -23.18 -2.48
CA GLU A 62 -7.53 -23.83 -3.56
C GLU A 62 -8.41 -22.83 -4.30
N ASN A 63 -8.92 -21.82 -3.58
CA ASN A 63 -9.83 -20.81 -4.11
C ASN A 63 -9.25 -19.40 -3.91
N PRO A 64 -8.19 -19.01 -4.64
CA PRO A 64 -7.48 -17.74 -4.40
C PRO A 64 -8.29 -16.50 -4.80
N TYR A 65 -9.44 -16.65 -5.48
CA TYR A 65 -10.27 -15.53 -5.96
C TYR A 65 -11.49 -15.22 -5.08
N ILE A 66 -12.05 -16.21 -4.38
CA ILE A 66 -13.22 -16.04 -3.51
C ILE A 66 -12.87 -16.38 -2.05
N PRO A 67 -13.44 -15.68 -1.06
CA PRO A 67 -14.39 -14.57 -1.19
C PRO A 67 -13.74 -13.27 -1.68
N LYS A 68 -14.56 -12.45 -2.39
CA LYS A 68 -14.12 -11.14 -2.91
C LYS A 68 -13.59 -10.25 -1.78
N TYR A 69 -12.56 -9.45 -2.09
CA TYR A 69 -11.88 -8.51 -1.19
C TYR A 69 -11.10 -9.14 -0.02
N LYS A 70 -11.08 -10.47 0.08
CA LYS A 70 -10.42 -11.19 1.17
C LYS A 70 -9.40 -12.20 0.66
N ALA A 71 -9.76 -12.98 -0.35
CA ALA A 71 -8.89 -14.02 -0.89
C ALA A 71 -7.60 -13.43 -1.49
N THR A 72 -6.59 -14.29 -1.61
CA THR A 72 -5.23 -13.97 -2.05
C THR A 72 -5.16 -13.01 -3.24
N TYR A 73 -5.95 -13.25 -4.29
CA TYR A 73 -5.98 -12.42 -5.49
C TYR A 73 -6.24 -10.94 -5.17
N TRP A 74 -7.19 -10.68 -4.27
CA TRP A 74 -7.57 -9.32 -3.88
C TRP A 74 -6.55 -8.66 -2.97
N GLN A 75 -5.94 -9.43 -2.05
CA GLN A 75 -4.89 -8.87 -1.18
C GLN A 75 -3.66 -8.51 -1.98
N ILE A 76 -3.22 -9.34 -2.93
CA ILE A 76 -2.08 -9.04 -3.79
C ILE A 76 -2.35 -7.80 -4.63
N MET A 77 -3.53 -7.69 -5.24
CA MET A 77 -3.90 -6.50 -6.01
C MET A 77 -3.89 -5.24 -5.13
N LEU A 78 -4.44 -5.33 -3.91
CA LEU A 78 -4.45 -4.22 -2.96
C LEU A 78 -3.04 -3.83 -2.51
N LEU A 79 -2.17 -4.81 -2.24
CA LEU A 79 -0.76 -4.58 -1.90
C LEU A 79 -0.04 -3.83 -3.04
N GLY A 80 -0.29 -4.20 -4.29
CA GLY A 80 0.22 -3.48 -5.46
C GLY A 80 -0.23 -2.02 -5.51
N TYR A 81 -1.52 -1.74 -5.26
CA TYR A 81 -2.02 -0.37 -5.16
C TYR A 81 -1.44 0.43 -3.98
N LEU A 82 -0.98 -0.25 -2.94
CA LEU A 82 -0.30 0.37 -1.80
C LEU A 82 1.20 0.56 -2.04
N GLY A 83 1.74 0.20 -3.21
CA GLY A 83 3.16 0.35 -3.53
C GLY A 83 4.06 -0.73 -2.93
N MET A 84 3.51 -1.92 -2.67
CA MET A 84 4.29 -3.13 -2.37
C MET A 84 4.67 -3.84 -3.69
N ASP A 85 5.64 -3.27 -4.40
CA ASP A 85 6.22 -3.75 -5.66
C ASP A 85 7.74 -3.97 -5.59
#